data_AF-A0A5N6UF09-F1
#
_entry.id   AF-A0A5N6UF09-F1
#
_cell.length_a   1.000
_cell.length_b   1.000
_cell.length_c   1.000
_cell.angle_alpha   90.00
_cell.angle_beta   90.00
_cell.angle_gamma   90.00
#
_symmetry.space_group_name_H-M   'P 1'
#
loop_
_entity.id
_entity.type
_entity.pdbx_description
1 polymer ?
#
loop_
_entity_poly.entity_id
_entity_poly.type
_entity_poly.pdbx_seq_one_letter_code
_entity_poly.pdbx_strand_id
1 'polypeptide(L)'
;MASLPLLFLLLSRDLLAEQAPLRTPNTKCLSAGLSGAGSYNACCSGSETNIGQLKGDGDTHQIFQYTCGSYIVNDFSRVPGLFNNARSCMEACEADSFCQAGAWDWSASLCFLANTANLEYASDPDNTFLRFEKLDESSIPPLEHGDCKDQVADAVLSCETEQQGECQDRLDTQEKDIHTLCEQRIQDQCGQGMHESNAEKKCNEEKATLEKSLRSECATDKNNALKQWQQDQAAKDQQNRKLRDELEERVKQLQKQEEESKKRTEQDREELKKLQRDNQQLQQRLDQIPKQPPTKQQPPKQPPKPPVTNPVHEIPPLNKWRRCSDMEGQEYTVMGVTYTVFCGMHPPPRSQVNQRNDWTGVDPSFMMAMCSTTPDCQGVKVRQNGAQLTYEHEFPPSNRVHSTWWSLVPKEPHTGSANAVSDIRGQVMDDEGRVKCPEVDGDIIKLGEQAYQLNCNKSLKPQRRKSVPGVRLFNECLVRCFVSKGCQGVMGDNGCSLIHSYHAFPRETPEEDLTNGDSWVAMLTVAQ
;
A
#
# COMPACT_ATOMS: atom_id res chain seq x y z
N MET A 1 -56.76 49.34 10.67
CA MET A 1 -55.33 49.72 10.50
C MET A 1 -54.62 49.27 11.77
N ALA A 2 -53.64 48.39 11.81
CA ALA A 2 -52.77 47.83 10.78
C ALA A 2 -52.54 46.33 11.07
N SER A 3 -52.37 45.58 9.99
CA SER A 3 -52.08 44.14 9.92
C SER A 3 -50.57 43.91 10.03
N LEU A 4 -50.15 42.87 10.75
CA LEU A 4 -48.79 42.34 10.75
C LEU A 4 -48.89 40.80 10.88
N PRO A 5 -48.46 40.01 9.87
CA PRO A 5 -48.50 38.56 9.94
C PRO A 5 -47.20 38.02 10.56
N LEU A 6 -47.34 37.15 11.55
CA LEU A 6 -46.24 36.34 12.08
C LEU A 6 -46.02 35.14 11.14
N LEU A 7 -44.83 35.09 10.53
CA LEU A 7 -44.28 33.88 9.91
C LEU A 7 -43.99 32.83 10.98
N PHE A 8 -44.65 31.68 10.92
CA PHE A 8 -44.18 30.41 11.50
C PHE A 8 -44.36 29.33 10.43
N LEU A 9 -43.29 29.06 9.69
CA LEU A 9 -43.08 27.86 8.90
C LEU A 9 -41.73 27.31 9.37
N LEU A 10 -41.71 26.09 9.91
CA LEU A 10 -40.61 25.11 9.92
C LEU A 10 -40.95 23.98 10.89
N LEU A 11 -41.74 23.00 10.42
CA LEU A 11 -41.79 21.64 10.97
C LEU A 11 -42.09 20.69 9.80
N SER A 12 -41.08 20.41 8.98
CA SER A 12 -41.03 19.19 8.16
C SER A 12 -40.17 18.20 8.92
N ARG A 13 -40.83 17.15 9.42
CA ARG A 13 -40.25 15.99 10.10
C ARG A 13 -39.33 15.22 9.16
N ASP A 14 -38.24 14.73 9.73
CA ASP A 14 -37.31 13.78 9.14
C ASP A 14 -38.05 12.56 8.56
N LEU A 15 -38.04 12.45 7.24
CA LEU A 15 -38.21 11.17 6.55
C LEU A 15 -36.86 10.46 6.60
N LEU A 16 -36.64 9.67 7.66
CA LEU A 16 -35.63 8.62 7.62
C LEU A 16 -36.11 7.59 6.58
N ALA A 17 -35.44 7.58 5.44
CA ALA A 17 -35.59 6.53 4.45
C ALA A 17 -35.28 5.19 5.13
N GLU A 18 -36.28 4.30 5.16
CA GLU A 18 -36.13 2.91 5.58
C GLU A 18 -35.19 2.24 4.56
N GLN A 19 -33.90 2.13 4.90
CA GLN A 19 -32.94 1.43 4.06
C GLN A 19 -33.36 -0.05 4.01
N ALA A 20 -33.72 -0.52 2.82
CA ALA A 20 -34.04 -1.92 2.60
C ALA A 20 -32.89 -2.81 3.13
N PRO A 21 -33.18 -3.98 3.74
CA PRO A 21 -32.15 -4.86 4.26
C PRO A 21 -31.16 -5.22 3.15
N LEU A 22 -29.87 -5.01 3.44
CA LEU A 22 -28.76 -5.27 2.53
C LEU A 22 -28.79 -6.75 2.12
N ARG A 23 -28.94 -7.01 0.81
CA ARG A 23 -28.98 -8.37 0.24
C ARG A 23 -27.59 -8.98 0.18
N THR A 24 -27.52 -10.31 0.13
CA THR A 24 -26.28 -11.06 -0.07
C THR A 24 -25.58 -10.62 -1.37
N PRO A 25 -24.23 -10.49 -1.38
CA PRO A 25 -23.50 -10.07 -2.57
C PRO A 25 -23.76 -11.02 -3.76
N ASN A 26 -24.13 -10.47 -4.92
CA ASN A 26 -24.26 -11.25 -6.15
C ASN A 26 -22.87 -11.41 -6.80
N THR A 27 -22.29 -12.60 -6.67
CA THR A 27 -20.95 -12.94 -7.18
C THR A 27 -20.89 -13.04 -8.71
N LYS A 28 -22.03 -13.26 -9.39
CA LYS A 28 -22.08 -13.44 -10.85
C LYS A 28 -21.78 -12.16 -11.62
N CYS A 29 -22.20 -11.01 -11.09
CA CYS A 29 -22.02 -9.68 -11.69
C CYS A 29 -20.55 -9.37 -12.03
N LEU A 30 -19.62 -9.88 -11.23
CA LEU A 30 -18.19 -9.54 -11.27
C LEU A 30 -17.33 -10.67 -11.84
N SER A 31 -17.95 -11.54 -12.65
CA SER A 31 -17.26 -12.62 -13.36
C SER A 31 -16.43 -12.06 -14.52
N ALA A 32 -15.13 -12.35 -14.56
CA ALA A 32 -14.21 -11.84 -15.58
C ALA A 32 -14.54 -12.36 -17.01
N GLY A 33 -15.12 -13.55 -17.12
CA GLY A 33 -15.44 -14.20 -18.40
C GLY A 33 -16.70 -13.71 -19.11
N LEU A 34 -17.45 -12.76 -18.53
CA LEU A 34 -18.63 -12.17 -19.17
C LEU A 34 -18.28 -10.81 -19.77
N SER A 35 -18.82 -10.48 -20.93
CA SER A 35 -18.62 -9.19 -21.60
C SER A 35 -19.92 -8.53 -22.07
N GLY A 36 -19.90 -7.20 -22.23
CA GLY A 36 -21.02 -6.40 -22.73
C GLY A 36 -22.35 -6.69 -22.03
N ALA A 37 -23.40 -6.93 -22.81
CA ALA A 37 -24.73 -7.26 -22.29
C ALA A 37 -24.72 -8.49 -21.35
N GLY A 38 -23.83 -9.46 -21.56
CA GLY A 38 -23.72 -10.64 -20.69
C GLY A 38 -23.26 -10.27 -19.27
N SER A 39 -22.26 -9.38 -19.16
CA SER A 39 -21.79 -8.87 -17.87
C SER A 39 -22.85 -7.99 -17.20
N TYR A 40 -23.52 -7.11 -17.96
CA TYR A 40 -24.62 -6.30 -17.44
C TYR A 40 -25.78 -7.17 -16.91
N ASN A 41 -26.22 -8.15 -17.68
CA ASN A 41 -27.33 -9.02 -17.30
C ASN A 41 -27.00 -9.87 -16.06
N ALA A 42 -25.74 -10.27 -15.87
CA ALA A 42 -25.31 -10.97 -14.65
C ALA A 42 -25.40 -10.10 -13.39
N CYS A 43 -25.30 -8.78 -13.54
CA CYS A 43 -25.52 -7.80 -12.47
C CYS A 43 -27.02 -7.49 -12.26
N CYS A 44 -27.79 -7.43 -13.35
CA CYS A 44 -29.12 -6.81 -13.36
C CYS A 44 -30.29 -7.81 -13.43
N SER A 45 -30.04 -9.11 -13.30
CA SER A 45 -31.07 -10.15 -13.33
C SER A 45 -31.87 -10.21 -12.01
N GLY A 46 -32.76 -9.25 -11.75
CA GLY A 46 -33.82 -9.39 -10.74
C GLY A 46 -34.12 -8.19 -9.82
N SER A 47 -33.34 -7.11 -9.86
CA SER A 47 -33.64 -5.86 -9.15
C SER A 47 -32.88 -4.67 -9.71
N GLU A 48 -33.41 -3.46 -9.48
CA GLU A 48 -32.82 -2.19 -9.91
C GLU A 48 -31.53 -1.83 -9.16
N THR A 49 -31.38 -2.27 -7.90
CA THR A 49 -30.18 -2.06 -7.08
C THR A 49 -29.76 -3.36 -6.40
N ASN A 50 -28.45 -3.63 -6.40
CA ASN A 50 -27.81 -4.83 -5.86
C ASN A 50 -26.46 -4.46 -5.20
N ILE A 51 -25.90 -5.40 -4.43
CA ILE A 51 -24.58 -5.26 -3.81
C ILE A 51 -23.64 -6.28 -4.43
N GLY A 52 -22.42 -5.83 -4.75
CA GLY A 52 -21.35 -6.66 -5.29
C GLY A 52 -20.10 -6.52 -4.45
N GLN A 53 -19.38 -7.61 -4.32
CA GLN A 53 -18.07 -7.60 -3.71
C GLN A 53 -17.05 -7.89 -4.79
N LEU A 54 -16.21 -6.91 -5.11
CA LEU A 54 -14.99 -7.22 -5.86
C LEU A 54 -13.99 -7.78 -4.87
N LYS A 55 -13.54 -9.00 -5.18
CA LYS A 55 -12.33 -9.53 -4.60
C LYS A 55 -11.19 -9.07 -5.50
N GLY A 56 -10.44 -8.06 -5.06
CA GLY A 56 -9.19 -7.70 -5.70
C GLY A 56 -8.18 -8.84 -5.59
N ASP A 57 -7.11 -8.80 -6.38
CA ASP A 57 -6.01 -9.78 -6.36
C ASP A 57 -5.13 -9.72 -5.09
N GLY A 58 -5.69 -9.24 -3.95
CA GLY A 58 -5.01 -9.10 -2.65
C GLY A 58 -5.96 -9.25 -1.45
N ASP A 59 -5.46 -8.97 -0.23
CA ASP A 59 -6.23 -9.07 1.03
C ASP A 59 -7.29 -7.95 1.20
N THR A 60 -7.24 -6.91 0.38
CA THR A 60 -8.23 -5.82 0.40
C THR A 60 -9.45 -6.18 -0.43
N HIS A 61 -10.62 -6.16 0.20
CA HIS A 61 -11.89 -6.42 -0.45
C HIS A 61 -12.65 -5.09 -0.56
N GLN A 62 -12.65 -4.46 -1.73
CA GLN A 62 -13.49 -3.29 -1.96
C GLN A 62 -14.92 -3.75 -2.27
N ILE A 63 -15.87 -3.35 -1.43
CA ILE A 63 -17.30 -3.60 -1.67
C ILE A 63 -17.87 -2.43 -2.45
N PHE A 64 -18.65 -2.76 -3.48
CA PHE A 64 -19.37 -1.79 -4.30
C PHE A 64 -20.87 -2.04 -4.21
N GLN A 65 -21.63 -0.98 -3.98
CA GLN A 65 -23.06 -0.99 -4.24
C GLN A 65 -23.28 -0.63 -5.70
N TYR A 66 -24.13 -1.34 -6.44
CA TYR A 66 -24.39 -1.03 -7.84
C TYR A 66 -25.89 -0.95 -8.18
N THR A 67 -26.21 -0.10 -9.13
CA THR A 67 -27.57 0.19 -9.59
C THR A 67 -27.62 0.13 -11.10
N CYS A 68 -28.55 -0.66 -11.61
CA CYS A 68 -28.79 -0.87 -13.03
C CYS A 68 -29.66 0.25 -13.61
N GLY A 69 -29.45 0.60 -14.88
CA GLY A 69 -30.23 1.64 -15.55
C GLY A 69 -30.03 3.02 -14.93
N SER A 70 -28.82 3.31 -14.45
CA SER A 70 -28.49 4.62 -13.88
C SER A 70 -27.05 5.00 -14.19
N TYR A 71 -26.81 6.30 -14.35
CA TYR A 71 -25.50 6.88 -14.63
C TYR A 71 -25.27 8.16 -13.82
N ILE A 72 -24.01 8.59 -13.79
CA ILE A 72 -23.56 9.80 -13.11
C ILE A 72 -23.75 11.00 -14.06
N VAL A 73 -24.46 12.03 -13.60
CA VAL A 73 -24.80 13.18 -14.46
C VAL A 73 -23.62 14.13 -14.65
N ASN A 74 -22.88 14.40 -13.56
CA ASN A 74 -21.81 15.40 -13.49
C ASN A 74 -20.60 14.88 -12.69
N ASP A 75 -19.48 15.61 -12.75
CA ASP A 75 -18.28 15.34 -11.94
C ASP A 75 -17.63 13.96 -12.12
N PHE A 76 -17.76 13.41 -13.33
CA PHE A 76 -17.07 12.19 -13.75
C PHE A 76 -15.96 12.47 -14.76
N SER A 77 -14.97 11.58 -14.79
CA SER A 77 -13.92 11.51 -15.80
C SER A 77 -14.04 10.19 -16.56
N ARG A 78 -13.99 10.26 -17.89
CA ARG A 78 -13.93 9.06 -18.72
C ARG A 78 -12.55 8.43 -18.61
N VAL A 79 -12.49 7.14 -18.32
CA VAL A 79 -11.24 6.38 -18.32
C VAL A 79 -10.81 6.10 -19.76
N PRO A 80 -9.55 6.37 -20.14
CA PRO A 80 -9.05 5.99 -21.46
C PRO A 80 -9.08 4.47 -21.67
N GLY A 81 -9.59 4.02 -22.82
CA GLY A 81 -9.65 2.60 -23.18
C GLY A 81 -11.07 2.06 -23.37
N LEU A 82 -11.16 0.75 -23.67
CA LEU A 82 -12.41 -0.01 -23.73
C LEU A 82 -12.47 -0.96 -22.54
N PHE A 83 -13.61 -0.97 -21.86
CA PHE A 83 -13.88 -1.80 -20.69
C PHE A 83 -14.96 -2.80 -21.07
N ASN A 84 -14.54 -4.03 -21.38
CA ASN A 84 -15.42 -5.04 -21.95
C ASN A 84 -16.43 -5.61 -20.93
N ASN A 85 -16.25 -5.35 -19.64
CA ASN A 85 -17.13 -5.83 -18.57
C ASN A 85 -17.16 -4.89 -17.35
N ALA A 86 -18.21 -4.99 -16.53
CA ALA A 86 -18.40 -4.13 -15.36
C ALA A 86 -17.24 -4.26 -14.36
N ARG A 87 -16.71 -5.48 -14.18
CA ARG A 87 -15.60 -5.79 -13.28
C ARG A 87 -14.38 -4.93 -13.57
N SER A 88 -13.94 -4.89 -14.83
CA SER A 88 -12.76 -4.12 -15.26
C SER A 88 -12.91 -2.61 -14.99
N CYS A 89 -14.12 -2.08 -15.11
CA CYS A 89 -14.39 -0.66 -14.80
C CYS A 89 -14.33 -0.39 -13.29
N MET A 90 -14.82 -1.32 -12.47
CA MET A 90 -14.71 -1.21 -11.01
C MET A 90 -13.27 -1.41 -10.51
N GLU A 91 -12.48 -2.29 -11.14
CA GLU A 91 -11.05 -2.45 -10.86
C GLU A 91 -10.27 -1.16 -11.18
N ALA A 92 -10.62 -0.46 -12.26
CA ALA A 92 -10.07 0.86 -12.55
C ALA A 92 -10.41 1.89 -11.46
N CYS A 93 -11.63 1.84 -10.90
CA CYS A 93 -12.01 2.67 -9.76
C CYS A 93 -11.27 2.26 -8.48
N GLU A 94 -11.01 0.98 -8.25
CA GLU A 94 -10.22 0.51 -7.11
C GLU A 94 -8.77 1.00 -7.19
N ALA A 95 -8.18 0.95 -8.38
CA ALA A 95 -6.83 1.43 -8.65
C ALA A 95 -6.68 2.96 -8.48
N ASP A 96 -7.74 3.74 -8.70
CA ASP A 96 -7.77 5.16 -8.39
C ASP A 96 -8.19 5.41 -6.93
N SER A 97 -7.23 5.81 -6.11
CA SER A 97 -7.45 6.12 -4.69
C SER A 97 -8.48 7.23 -4.44
N PHE A 98 -8.76 8.08 -5.43
CA PHE A 98 -9.74 9.16 -5.32
C PHE A 98 -11.13 8.75 -5.80
N CYS A 99 -11.24 7.67 -6.58
CA CYS A 99 -12.53 7.23 -7.09
C CYS A 99 -13.44 6.80 -5.94
N GLN A 100 -14.63 7.39 -5.88
CA GLN A 100 -15.69 7.09 -4.92
C GLN A 100 -16.85 6.33 -5.58
N ALA A 101 -17.06 6.57 -6.88
CA ALA A 101 -18.11 5.92 -7.65
C ALA A 101 -17.71 5.85 -9.12
N GLY A 102 -18.47 5.08 -9.90
CA GLY A 102 -18.34 5.06 -11.34
C GLY A 102 -19.61 4.61 -12.04
N ALA A 103 -19.58 4.68 -13.36
CA ALA A 103 -20.60 4.14 -14.23
C ALA A 103 -19.94 3.42 -15.40
N TRP A 104 -20.48 2.27 -15.77
CA TRP A 104 -20.05 1.48 -16.91
C TRP A 104 -21.17 1.42 -17.95
N ASP A 105 -20.88 1.86 -19.17
CA ASP A 105 -21.75 1.73 -20.34
C ASP A 105 -21.39 0.44 -21.06
N TRP A 106 -22.25 -0.59 -20.94
CA TRP A 106 -21.97 -1.89 -21.56
C TRP A 106 -22.08 -1.84 -23.08
N SER A 107 -22.87 -0.91 -23.64
CA SER A 107 -23.13 -0.81 -25.07
C SER A 107 -21.94 -0.20 -25.82
N ALA A 108 -21.33 0.83 -25.22
CA ALA A 108 -20.14 1.50 -25.76
C ALA A 108 -18.83 0.96 -25.17
N SER A 109 -18.88 0.06 -24.19
CA SER A 109 -17.72 -0.44 -23.43
C SER A 109 -16.89 0.69 -22.81
N LEU A 110 -17.58 1.69 -22.23
CA LEU A 110 -16.95 2.88 -21.65
C LEU A 110 -17.06 2.88 -20.13
N CYS A 111 -16.01 3.35 -19.47
CA CYS A 111 -15.94 3.50 -18.03
C CYS A 111 -15.82 4.98 -17.65
N PHE A 112 -16.60 5.38 -16.66
CA PHE A 112 -16.64 6.73 -16.11
C PHE A 112 -16.43 6.64 -14.60
N LEU A 113 -15.47 7.39 -14.06
CA LEU A 113 -15.14 7.41 -12.64
C LEU A 113 -15.40 8.78 -12.05
N ALA A 114 -15.86 8.83 -10.81
CA ALA A 114 -16.14 10.07 -10.10
C ALA A 114 -15.44 10.07 -8.73
N ASN A 115 -14.89 11.22 -8.36
CA ASN A 115 -14.02 11.37 -7.19
C ASN A 115 -14.70 12.09 -6.02
N THR A 116 -16.01 12.31 -6.10
CA THR A 116 -16.80 13.03 -5.08
C THR A 116 -17.89 12.11 -4.54
N ALA A 117 -18.26 12.29 -3.27
CA ALA A 117 -19.31 11.51 -2.62
C ALA A 117 -20.73 12.06 -2.86
N ASN A 118 -20.86 13.32 -3.30
CA ASN A 118 -22.15 14.00 -3.51
C ASN A 118 -22.50 14.03 -4.99
N LEU A 119 -22.79 12.86 -5.56
CA LEU A 119 -23.06 12.73 -6.99
C LEU A 119 -24.55 12.84 -7.29
N GLU A 120 -24.85 13.47 -8.42
CA GLU A 120 -26.18 13.45 -9.01
C GLU A 120 -26.30 12.29 -9.99
N TYR A 121 -27.44 11.62 -9.93
CA TYR A 121 -27.72 10.43 -10.73
C TYR A 121 -28.97 10.65 -11.58
N ALA A 122 -28.91 10.13 -12.81
CA ALA A 122 -30.06 10.07 -13.69
C ALA A 122 -30.40 8.61 -14.02
N SER A 123 -31.67 8.38 -14.31
CA SER A 123 -32.12 7.11 -14.87
C SER A 123 -31.74 7.02 -16.34
N ASP A 124 -31.26 5.84 -16.74
CA ASP A 124 -31.01 5.49 -18.12
C ASP A 124 -32.17 4.62 -18.64
N PRO A 125 -33.06 5.17 -19.49
CA PRO A 125 -34.22 4.44 -19.99
C PRO A 125 -33.83 3.24 -20.87
N ASP A 126 -32.62 3.26 -21.45
CA ASP A 126 -32.15 2.21 -22.35
C ASP A 126 -31.43 1.07 -21.62
N ASN A 127 -31.26 1.17 -20.29
CA ASN A 127 -30.59 0.16 -19.46
C ASN A 127 -29.20 -0.25 -19.99
N THR A 128 -28.46 0.72 -20.50
CA THR A 128 -27.08 0.64 -20.97
C THR A 128 -26.05 0.90 -19.88
N PHE A 129 -26.42 1.62 -18.82
CA PHE A 129 -25.51 1.99 -17.74
C PHE A 129 -25.68 1.15 -16.47
N LEU A 130 -24.55 0.75 -15.90
CA LEU A 130 -24.42 0.23 -14.55
C LEU A 130 -23.63 1.22 -13.70
N ARG A 131 -24.29 1.85 -12.72
CA ARG A 131 -23.65 2.71 -11.72
C ARG A 131 -23.12 1.87 -10.57
N PHE A 132 -21.97 2.23 -10.00
CA PHE A 132 -21.46 1.65 -8.77
C PHE A 132 -20.83 2.70 -7.84
N GLU A 133 -20.88 2.45 -6.53
CA GLU A 133 -20.37 3.32 -5.47
C GLU A 133 -19.55 2.49 -4.49
N LYS A 134 -18.39 3.00 -4.06
CA LYS A 134 -17.59 2.36 -3.00
C LYS A 134 -18.34 2.47 -1.68
N LEU A 135 -18.50 1.35 -1.00
CA LEU A 135 -18.97 1.35 0.38
C LEU A 135 -17.78 1.49 1.32
N ASP A 136 -17.93 2.35 2.33
CA ASP A 136 -16.99 2.45 3.43
C ASP A 136 -17.00 1.14 4.24
N GLU A 137 -15.82 0.70 4.67
CA GLU A 137 -15.68 -0.57 5.38
C GLU A 137 -16.53 -0.61 6.68
N SER A 138 -16.77 0.58 7.27
CA SER A 138 -17.60 0.74 8.46
C SER A 138 -19.12 0.63 8.23
N SER A 139 -19.60 0.74 6.99
CA SER A 139 -21.04 0.64 6.66
C SER A 139 -21.47 -0.77 6.25
N ILE A 140 -20.52 -1.72 6.18
CA ILE A 140 -20.79 -3.12 5.88
C ILE A 140 -21.26 -3.81 7.18
N PRO A 141 -22.49 -4.36 7.25
CA PRO A 141 -22.88 -5.24 8.33
C PRO A 141 -21.90 -6.42 8.38
N PRO A 142 -21.53 -6.93 9.57
CA PRO A 142 -20.70 -8.13 9.67
C PRO A 142 -21.27 -9.21 8.75
N LEU A 143 -20.51 -9.60 7.71
CA LEU A 143 -20.90 -10.65 6.79
C LEU A 143 -21.27 -11.87 7.63
N GLU A 144 -22.57 -12.19 7.69
CA GLU A 144 -22.99 -13.52 8.13
C GLU A 144 -22.19 -14.50 7.30
N HIS A 145 -21.37 -15.30 7.98
CA HIS A 145 -20.53 -16.29 7.32
C HIS A 145 -21.46 -17.27 6.64
N GLY A 146 -21.74 -17.04 5.36
CA GLY A 146 -22.36 -18.03 4.50
C GLY A 146 -21.57 -19.33 4.67
N ASP A 147 -22.30 -20.43 4.84
CA ASP A 147 -21.71 -21.73 5.14
C ASP A 147 -20.59 -22.00 4.12
N CYS A 148 -19.38 -22.32 4.58
CA CYS A 148 -18.18 -22.50 3.75
C CYS A 148 -18.44 -23.42 2.52
N LYS A 149 -19.42 -24.31 2.66
CA LYS A 149 -19.93 -25.20 1.63
C LYS A 149 -20.47 -24.47 0.38
N ASP A 150 -21.17 -23.36 0.54
CA ASP A 150 -21.77 -22.60 -0.56
C ASP A 150 -20.69 -21.80 -1.32
N GLN A 151 -19.71 -21.25 -0.60
CA GLN A 151 -18.56 -20.59 -1.20
C GLN A 151 -17.68 -21.56 -2.01
N VAL A 152 -17.50 -22.79 -1.51
CA VAL A 152 -16.79 -23.84 -2.26
C VAL A 152 -17.58 -24.26 -3.50
N ALA A 153 -18.90 -24.39 -3.42
CA ALA A 153 -19.73 -24.73 -4.56
C ALA A 153 -19.68 -23.66 -5.66
N ASP A 154 -19.75 -22.38 -5.30
CA ASP A 154 -19.65 -21.26 -6.24
C ASP A 154 -18.26 -21.18 -6.89
N ALA A 155 -17.19 -21.40 -6.11
CA ALA A 155 -15.82 -21.43 -6.64
C ALA A 155 -15.61 -22.60 -7.62
N VAL A 156 -16.16 -23.78 -7.32
CA VAL A 156 -16.13 -24.95 -8.23
C VAL A 156 -16.88 -24.61 -9.52
N LEU A 157 -18.08 -24.04 -9.42
CA LEU A 157 -18.88 -23.69 -10.60
C LEU A 157 -18.20 -22.64 -11.48
N SER A 158 -17.54 -21.65 -10.87
CA SER A 158 -16.76 -20.64 -11.58
C SER A 158 -15.58 -21.26 -12.33
N CYS A 159 -14.83 -22.15 -11.67
CA CYS A 159 -13.70 -22.85 -12.28
C CYS A 159 -14.14 -23.75 -13.44
N GLU A 160 -15.25 -24.47 -13.28
CA GLU A 160 -15.82 -25.30 -14.35
C GLU A 160 -16.24 -24.46 -15.56
N THR A 161 -16.82 -23.28 -15.32
CA THR A 161 -17.29 -22.37 -16.38
C THR A 161 -16.12 -21.76 -17.14
N GLU A 162 -15.07 -21.32 -16.44
CA GLU A 162 -13.86 -20.73 -17.03
C GLU A 162 -13.10 -21.76 -17.88
N GLN A 163 -12.87 -22.96 -17.35
CA GLN A 163 -12.26 -24.08 -18.09
C GLN A 163 -13.07 -24.48 -19.33
N GLN A 164 -14.41 -24.44 -19.24
CA GLN A 164 -15.27 -24.74 -20.36
C GLN A 164 -15.20 -23.65 -21.45
N GLY A 165 -15.09 -22.38 -21.06
CA GLY A 165 -14.85 -21.26 -21.97
C GLY A 165 -13.52 -21.40 -22.71
N GLU A 166 -12.41 -21.60 -22.00
CA GLU A 166 -11.09 -21.77 -22.60
C GLU A 166 -11.00 -22.96 -23.56
N CYS A 167 -11.65 -24.08 -23.24
CA CYS A 167 -11.70 -25.23 -24.16
C CYS A 167 -12.53 -24.90 -25.42
N GLN A 168 -13.65 -24.20 -25.28
CA GLN A 168 -14.46 -23.82 -26.44
C GLN A 168 -13.68 -22.86 -27.36
N ASP A 169 -12.98 -21.88 -26.80
CA ASP A 169 -12.15 -20.94 -27.58
C ASP A 169 -11.00 -21.65 -28.33
N ARG A 170 -10.36 -22.64 -27.69
CA ARG A 170 -9.33 -23.48 -28.35
C ARG A 170 -9.91 -24.30 -29.50
N LEU A 171 -11.11 -24.87 -29.31
CA LEU A 171 -11.80 -25.62 -30.36
C LEU A 171 -12.16 -24.71 -31.54
N ASP A 172 -12.74 -23.55 -31.28
CA ASP A 172 -13.16 -22.60 -32.32
C ASP A 172 -11.95 -22.06 -33.10
N THR A 173 -10.84 -21.79 -32.42
CA THR A 173 -9.59 -21.35 -33.05
C THR A 173 -9.02 -22.43 -33.98
N GLN A 174 -8.93 -23.68 -33.51
CA GLN A 174 -8.40 -24.76 -34.33
C GLN A 174 -9.33 -25.13 -35.49
N GLU A 175 -10.65 -25.07 -35.32
CA GLU A 175 -11.60 -25.28 -36.42
C GLU A 175 -11.38 -24.25 -37.53
N LYS A 176 -11.16 -22.99 -37.14
CA LYS A 176 -10.87 -21.89 -38.08
C LYS A 176 -9.54 -22.11 -38.81
N ASP A 177 -8.50 -22.56 -38.12
CA ASP A 177 -7.19 -22.86 -38.73
C ASP A 177 -7.28 -24.00 -39.76
N ILE A 178 -8.06 -25.05 -39.45
CA ILE A 178 -8.30 -26.18 -40.37
C ILE A 178 -9.10 -25.72 -41.59
N HIS A 179 -10.14 -24.91 -41.39
CA HIS A 179 -10.92 -24.36 -42.50
C HIS A 179 -10.01 -23.59 -43.45
N THR A 180 -9.15 -22.74 -42.91
CA THR A 180 -8.15 -21.96 -43.67
C THR A 180 -7.18 -22.88 -44.43
N LEU A 181 -6.66 -23.93 -43.78
CA LEU A 181 -5.74 -24.88 -44.40
C LEU A 181 -6.42 -25.72 -45.50
N CYS A 182 -7.69 -26.11 -45.33
CA CYS A 182 -8.44 -26.82 -46.35
C CYS A 182 -8.77 -25.92 -47.55
N GLU A 183 -9.16 -24.66 -47.33
CA GLU A 183 -9.37 -23.69 -48.41
C GLU A 183 -8.08 -23.48 -49.21
N GLN A 184 -6.94 -23.30 -48.54
CA GLN A 184 -5.63 -23.21 -49.21
C GLN A 184 -5.33 -24.46 -50.04
N ARG A 185 -5.54 -25.66 -49.49
CA ARG A 185 -5.27 -26.91 -50.19
C ARG A 185 -6.20 -27.13 -51.40
N ILE A 186 -7.47 -26.74 -51.29
CA ILE A 186 -8.43 -26.76 -52.41
C ILE A 186 -7.96 -25.80 -53.50
N GLN A 187 -7.55 -24.59 -53.13
CA GLN A 187 -7.05 -23.58 -54.08
C GLN A 187 -5.78 -24.05 -54.80
N ASP A 188 -4.84 -24.67 -54.08
CA ASP A 188 -3.60 -25.21 -54.64
C ASP A 188 -3.82 -26.41 -55.57
N GLN A 189 -4.83 -27.25 -55.31
CA GLN A 189 -5.14 -28.45 -56.10
C GLN A 189 -6.10 -28.19 -57.26
N CYS A 190 -6.98 -27.19 -57.17
CA CYS A 190 -7.94 -26.86 -58.23
C CYS A 190 -7.29 -26.11 -59.42
N GLY A 191 -6.06 -25.64 -59.29
CA GLY A 191 -5.27 -25.10 -60.41
C GLY A 191 -4.90 -26.13 -61.48
N GLN A 192 -5.13 -27.44 -61.27
CA GLN A 192 -4.70 -28.52 -62.18
C GLN A 192 -5.82 -29.32 -62.87
N GLY A 193 -7.10 -29.00 -62.66
CA GLY A 193 -8.22 -29.56 -63.42
C GLY A 193 -8.68 -30.98 -62.99
N MET A 194 -9.98 -31.11 -62.77
CA MET A 194 -10.77 -32.36 -62.68
C MET A 194 -10.59 -33.31 -61.47
N HIS A 195 -10.38 -32.83 -60.23
CA HIS A 195 -10.53 -33.70 -59.03
C HIS A 195 -11.12 -33.02 -57.77
N GLU A 196 -11.96 -32.00 -57.94
CA GLU A 196 -12.56 -31.20 -56.85
C GLU A 196 -13.36 -32.05 -55.83
N SER A 197 -14.16 -33.01 -56.30
CA SER A 197 -15.02 -33.86 -55.43
C SER A 197 -14.24 -34.84 -54.52
N ASN A 198 -13.07 -35.33 -54.94
CA ASN A 198 -12.26 -36.24 -54.11
C ASN A 198 -11.44 -35.48 -53.06
N ALA A 199 -10.99 -34.26 -53.38
CA ALA A 199 -10.25 -33.41 -52.45
C ALA A 199 -11.15 -32.95 -51.28
N GLU A 200 -12.38 -32.54 -51.58
CA GLU A 200 -13.36 -32.11 -50.57
C GLU A 200 -13.75 -33.25 -49.61
N LYS A 201 -13.99 -34.45 -50.14
CA LYS A 201 -14.31 -35.63 -49.32
C LYS A 201 -13.16 -35.98 -48.37
N LYS A 202 -11.91 -35.92 -48.84
CA LYS A 202 -10.73 -36.19 -48.03
C LYS A 202 -10.50 -35.13 -46.95
N CYS A 203 -10.73 -33.85 -47.26
CA CYS A 203 -10.71 -32.78 -46.26
C CYS A 203 -11.77 -33.00 -45.16
N ASN A 204 -13.00 -33.38 -45.52
CA ASN A 204 -14.06 -33.64 -44.55
C ASN A 204 -13.77 -34.85 -43.64
N GLU A 205 -13.15 -35.90 -44.16
CA GLU A 205 -12.70 -37.06 -43.36
C GLU A 205 -11.55 -36.70 -42.41
N GLU A 206 -10.59 -35.88 -42.85
CA GLU A 206 -9.51 -35.34 -42.02
C GLU A 206 -10.07 -34.42 -40.91
N LYS A 207 -11.01 -33.52 -41.24
CA LYS A 207 -11.71 -32.66 -40.28
C LYS A 207 -12.42 -33.48 -39.20
N ALA A 208 -13.23 -34.47 -39.58
CA ALA A 208 -13.96 -35.30 -38.62
C ALA A 208 -13.03 -36.12 -37.72
N THR A 209 -11.90 -36.59 -38.24
CA THR A 209 -10.90 -37.33 -37.46
C THR A 209 -10.22 -36.41 -36.44
N LEU A 210 -9.87 -35.18 -36.85
CA LEU A 210 -9.23 -34.22 -35.96
C LEU A 210 -10.19 -33.71 -34.88
N GLU A 211 -11.44 -33.38 -35.22
CA GLU A 211 -12.47 -33.00 -34.24
C GLU A 211 -12.65 -34.07 -33.16
N LYS A 212 -12.64 -35.34 -33.56
CA LYS A 212 -12.74 -36.46 -32.62
C LYS A 212 -11.49 -36.55 -31.72
N SER A 213 -10.30 -36.36 -32.27
CA SER A 213 -9.05 -36.34 -31.49
C SER A 213 -9.05 -35.19 -30.48
N LEU A 214 -9.40 -33.99 -30.92
CA LEU A 214 -9.42 -32.78 -30.09
C LEU A 214 -10.47 -32.84 -28.97
N ARG A 215 -11.66 -33.37 -29.25
CA ARG A 215 -12.67 -33.62 -28.20
C ARG A 215 -12.15 -34.60 -27.14
N SER A 216 -11.41 -35.62 -27.57
CA SER A 216 -10.80 -36.58 -26.64
C SER A 216 -9.68 -35.95 -25.82
N GLU A 217 -8.85 -35.11 -26.43
CA GLU A 217 -7.78 -34.38 -25.76
C GLU A 217 -8.34 -33.37 -24.76
N CYS A 218 -9.31 -32.53 -25.14
CA CYS A 218 -9.95 -31.60 -24.19
C CYS A 218 -10.66 -32.34 -23.05
N ALA A 219 -11.34 -33.47 -23.30
CA ALA A 219 -11.92 -34.27 -22.22
C ALA A 219 -10.85 -34.80 -21.25
N THR A 220 -9.66 -35.11 -21.75
CA THR A 220 -8.52 -35.55 -20.93
C THR A 220 -7.91 -34.39 -20.15
N ASP A 221 -7.67 -33.25 -20.81
CA ASP A 221 -7.16 -32.02 -20.19
C ASP A 221 -8.09 -31.53 -19.08
N LYS A 222 -9.41 -31.47 -19.33
CA LYS A 222 -10.41 -31.11 -18.32
C LYS A 222 -10.35 -32.02 -17.09
N ASN A 223 -10.25 -33.34 -17.31
CA ASN A 223 -10.16 -34.30 -16.21
C ASN A 223 -8.84 -34.16 -15.43
N ASN A 224 -7.73 -33.85 -16.11
CA ASN A 224 -6.43 -33.64 -15.48
C ASN A 224 -6.41 -32.34 -14.69
N ALA A 225 -6.93 -31.24 -15.25
CA ALA A 225 -7.07 -29.96 -14.57
C ALA A 225 -7.96 -30.07 -13.33
N LEU A 226 -9.10 -30.78 -13.43
CA LEU A 226 -9.97 -31.03 -12.28
C LEU A 226 -9.27 -31.82 -11.17
N LYS A 227 -8.49 -32.86 -11.52
CA LYS A 227 -7.68 -33.61 -10.56
C LYS A 227 -6.60 -32.75 -9.92
N GLN A 228 -5.90 -31.93 -10.70
CA GLN A 228 -4.87 -31.03 -10.20
C GLN A 228 -5.47 -30.01 -9.24
N TRP A 229 -6.60 -29.40 -9.60
CA TRP A 229 -7.32 -28.46 -8.74
C TRP A 229 -7.75 -29.11 -7.42
N GLN A 230 -8.27 -30.35 -7.45
CA GLN A 230 -8.62 -31.10 -6.23
C GLN A 230 -7.40 -31.35 -5.33
N GLN A 231 -6.24 -31.65 -5.92
CA GLN A 231 -4.99 -31.83 -5.17
C GLN A 231 -4.50 -30.52 -4.56
N ASP A 232 -4.51 -29.44 -5.33
CA ASP A 232 -4.10 -28.11 -4.88
C ASP A 232 -5.02 -27.60 -3.76
N GLN A 233 -6.32 -27.85 -3.86
CA GLN A 233 -7.29 -27.52 -2.83
C GLN A 233 -7.03 -28.31 -1.53
N ALA A 234 -6.77 -29.62 -1.64
CA ALA A 234 -6.42 -30.44 -0.49
C ALA A 234 -5.09 -29.99 0.18
N ALA A 235 -4.11 -29.58 -0.62
CA ALA A 235 -2.83 -29.05 -0.13
C ALA A 235 -3.02 -27.71 0.59
N LYS A 236 -3.82 -26.79 0.03
CA LYS A 236 -4.19 -25.52 0.67
C LYS A 236 -4.94 -25.74 1.97
N ASP A 237 -5.91 -26.66 2.00
CA ASP A 237 -6.64 -26.99 3.23
C ASP A 237 -5.70 -27.55 4.30
N GLN A 238 -4.74 -28.39 3.92
CA GLN A 238 -3.72 -28.89 4.84
C GLN A 238 -2.82 -27.76 5.37
N GLN A 239 -2.41 -26.82 4.52
CA GLN A 239 -1.61 -25.66 4.91
C GLN A 239 -2.39 -24.74 5.85
N ASN A 240 -3.66 -24.47 5.56
CA ASN A 240 -4.53 -23.65 6.41
C ASN A 240 -4.76 -24.29 7.79
N ARG A 241 -4.90 -25.63 7.86
CA ARG A 241 -4.95 -26.35 9.14
C ARG A 241 -3.67 -26.14 9.94
N LYS A 242 -2.50 -26.32 9.32
CA LYS A 242 -1.20 -26.07 9.99
C LYS A 242 -1.07 -24.65 10.51
N LEU A 243 -1.44 -23.65 9.68
CA LEU A 243 -1.38 -22.25 10.08
C LEU A 243 -2.33 -21.94 11.25
N ARG A 244 -3.52 -22.56 11.25
CA ARG A 244 -4.48 -22.43 12.34
C ARG A 244 -3.94 -23.03 13.64
N ASP A 245 -3.32 -24.21 13.56
CA ASP A 245 -2.70 -24.87 14.71
C ASP A 245 -1.52 -24.03 15.27
N GLU A 246 -0.67 -23.48 14.39
CA GLU A 246 0.43 -22.57 14.77
C GLU A 246 -0.09 -21.27 15.42
N LEU A 247 -1.17 -20.71 14.88
CA LEU A 247 -1.78 -19.51 15.43
C LEU A 247 -2.41 -19.78 16.80
N GLU A 248 -3.09 -20.92 16.97
CA GLU A 248 -3.67 -21.33 18.25
C GLU A 248 -2.57 -21.52 19.31
N GLU A 249 -1.45 -22.13 18.95
CA GLU A 249 -0.30 -22.28 19.84
C GLU A 249 0.32 -20.93 20.22
N ARG A 250 0.43 -20.00 19.27
CA ARG A 250 0.94 -18.64 19.54
C ARG A 250 0.00 -17.84 20.44
N VAL A 251 -1.32 -18.01 20.30
CA VAL A 251 -2.30 -17.40 21.21
C VAL A 251 -2.14 -17.95 22.63
N LYS A 252 -1.98 -19.26 22.80
CA LYS A 252 -1.71 -19.88 24.12
C LYS A 252 -0.42 -19.34 24.75
N GLN A 253 0.64 -19.18 23.96
CA GLN A 253 1.90 -18.60 24.43
C GLN A 253 1.74 -17.14 24.89
N LEU A 254 1.03 -16.32 24.12
CA LEU A 254 0.77 -14.92 24.48
C LEU A 254 -0.09 -14.79 25.73
N GLN A 255 -1.12 -15.62 25.88
CA GLN A 255 -1.93 -15.68 27.11
C GLN A 255 -1.07 -16.00 28.34
N LYS A 256 -0.16 -16.98 28.21
CA LYS A 256 0.78 -17.30 29.29
C LYS A 256 1.72 -16.14 29.62
N GLN A 257 2.26 -15.44 28.61
CA GLN A 257 3.09 -14.26 28.82
C GLN A 257 2.33 -13.11 29.50
N GLU A 258 1.05 -12.91 29.14
CA GLU A 258 0.20 -11.90 29.77
C GLU A 258 -0.04 -12.22 31.25
N GLU A 259 -0.32 -13.48 31.59
CA GLU A 259 -0.45 -13.93 32.98
C GLU A 259 0.85 -13.75 33.79
N GLU A 260 2.00 -14.08 33.19
CA GLU A 260 3.30 -13.86 33.82
C GLU A 260 3.59 -12.37 34.04
N SER A 261 3.25 -11.51 33.06
CA SER A 261 3.37 -10.07 33.20
C SER A 261 2.46 -9.52 34.29
N LYS A 262 1.21 -9.98 34.39
CA LYS A 262 0.28 -9.57 35.46
C LYS A 262 0.81 -9.95 36.84
N LYS A 263 1.40 -11.16 36.98
CA LYS A 263 2.03 -11.60 38.23
C LYS A 263 3.22 -10.71 38.62
N ARG A 264 4.07 -10.33 37.65
CA ARG A 264 5.19 -9.40 37.90
C ARG A 264 4.69 -8.02 38.33
N THR A 265 3.71 -7.47 37.64
CA THR A 265 3.14 -6.16 38.00
C THR A 265 2.55 -6.16 39.42
N GLU A 266 1.88 -7.24 39.85
CA GLU A 266 1.38 -7.32 41.23
C GLU A 266 2.51 -7.47 42.25
N GLN A 267 3.57 -8.21 41.93
CA GLN A 267 4.78 -8.29 42.77
C GLN A 267 5.45 -6.92 42.94
N ASP A 268 5.66 -6.19 41.85
CA ASP A 268 6.23 -4.84 41.86
C ASP A 268 5.35 -3.88 42.67
N ARG A 269 4.02 -4.03 42.59
CA ARG A 269 3.07 -3.22 43.37
C ARG A 269 3.18 -3.48 44.87
N GLU A 270 3.36 -4.73 45.28
CA GLU A 270 3.56 -5.08 46.69
C GLU A 270 4.93 -4.64 47.20
N GLU A 271 5.98 -4.72 46.38
CA GLU A 271 7.30 -4.19 46.70
C GLU A 271 7.27 -2.66 46.86
N LEU A 272 6.57 -1.95 45.98
CA LEU A 272 6.40 -0.50 46.09
C LEU A 272 5.68 -0.10 47.39
N LYS A 273 4.63 -0.82 47.79
CA LYS A 273 3.95 -0.61 49.09
C LYS A 273 4.87 -0.86 50.27
N LYS A 274 5.81 -1.81 50.17
CA LYS A 274 6.82 -2.07 51.21
C LYS A 274 7.81 -0.90 51.30
N LEU A 275 8.37 -0.47 50.17
CA LEU A 275 9.28 0.68 50.12
C LEU A 275 8.62 1.97 50.63
N GLN A 276 7.34 2.17 50.34
CA GLN A 276 6.59 3.33 50.83
C GLN A 276 6.44 3.31 52.36
N ARG A 277 6.21 2.14 52.97
CA ARG A 277 6.19 1.97 54.44
C ARG A 277 7.56 2.22 55.06
N ASP A 278 8.62 1.69 54.46
CA ASP A 278 9.99 1.88 54.95
C ASP A 278 10.40 3.35 54.90
N ASN A 279 10.06 4.07 53.82
CA ASN A 279 10.27 5.52 53.71
C ASN A 279 9.51 6.31 54.79
N GLN A 280 8.26 5.95 55.09
CA GLN A 280 7.50 6.59 56.18
C GLN A 280 8.17 6.35 57.55
N GLN A 281 8.67 5.15 57.82
CA GLN A 281 9.39 4.85 59.06
C GLN A 281 10.70 5.63 59.16
N LEU A 282 11.45 5.75 58.06
CA LEU A 282 12.68 6.56 58.02
C LEU A 282 12.40 8.03 58.29
N GLN A 283 11.33 8.58 57.71
CA GLN A 283 10.93 9.97 57.97
C GLN A 283 10.59 10.20 59.45
N GLN A 284 9.84 9.28 60.08
CA GLN A 284 9.54 9.34 61.52
C GLN A 284 10.80 9.26 62.39
N ARG A 285 11.83 8.51 61.98
CA ARG A 285 13.12 8.46 62.68
C ARG A 285 13.90 9.76 62.54
N LEU A 286 13.90 10.36 61.34
CA LEU A 286 14.55 11.65 61.11
C LEU A 286 13.93 12.76 61.97
N ASP A 287 12.60 12.77 62.11
CA ASP A 287 11.89 13.75 62.93
C ASP A 287 12.16 13.59 64.44
N GLN A 288 12.58 12.40 64.89
CA GLN A 288 12.97 12.12 66.28
C GLN A 288 14.41 12.51 66.61
N ILE A 289 15.23 12.88 65.62
CA ILE A 289 16.61 13.36 65.87
C ILE A 289 16.52 14.77 66.48
N PRO A 290 17.01 14.98 67.72
CA PRO A 290 16.97 16.31 68.34
C PRO A 290 17.77 17.31 67.50
N LYS A 291 17.12 18.42 67.11
CA LYS A 291 17.77 19.53 66.40
C LYS A 291 18.84 20.15 67.29
N GLN A 292 20.08 19.67 67.18
CA GLN A 292 21.23 20.38 67.74
C GLN A 292 21.46 21.69 66.96
N PRO A 293 21.86 22.78 67.65
CA PRO A 293 22.08 24.07 66.98
C PRO A 293 23.28 23.98 66.01
N PRO A 294 23.21 24.71 64.88
CA PRO A 294 24.19 24.59 63.81
C PRO A 294 25.53 25.18 64.25
N THR A 295 26.54 24.31 64.40
CA THR A 295 27.92 24.75 64.54
C THR A 295 28.42 25.12 63.15
N LYS A 296 28.86 26.38 62.98
CA LYS A 296 29.42 26.92 61.74
C LYS A 296 30.57 26.05 61.25
N GLN A 297 30.40 25.35 60.13
CA GLN A 297 31.53 24.90 59.32
C GLN A 297 31.14 24.59 57.87
N GLN A 298 31.78 25.38 56.99
CA GLN A 298 32.25 25.12 55.63
C GLN A 298 31.28 24.84 54.47
N PRO A 299 31.64 25.32 53.25
CA PRO A 299 30.82 25.19 52.05
C PRO A 299 30.84 23.75 51.54
N PRO A 300 29.71 23.16 51.13
CA PRO A 300 29.71 21.84 50.50
C PRO A 300 30.36 21.93 49.11
N LYS A 301 31.35 21.06 48.90
CA LYS A 301 31.90 20.72 47.59
C LYS A 301 30.76 20.34 46.64
N GLN A 302 30.82 20.91 45.44
CA GLN A 302 29.94 20.59 44.31
C GLN A 302 29.84 19.07 44.11
N PRO A 303 28.63 18.55 43.83
CA PRO A 303 28.46 17.16 43.46
C PRO A 303 29.18 16.87 42.14
N PRO A 304 29.78 15.66 41.99
CA PRO A 304 30.42 15.26 40.75
C PRO A 304 29.38 15.22 39.63
N LYS A 305 29.75 15.84 38.51
CA LYS A 305 29.03 15.85 37.23
C LYS A 305 28.69 14.40 36.85
N PRO A 306 27.42 14.07 36.53
CA PRO A 306 27.07 12.73 36.10
C PRO A 306 27.82 12.37 34.82
N PRO A 307 28.20 11.09 34.63
CA PRO A 307 28.86 10.65 33.41
C PRO A 307 27.93 10.90 32.22
N VAL A 308 28.44 11.66 31.24
CA VAL A 308 27.80 11.87 29.95
C VAL A 308 27.99 10.59 29.14
N THR A 309 27.09 9.64 29.36
CA THR A 309 26.74 8.63 28.37
C THR A 309 25.26 8.82 28.14
N ASN A 310 24.92 9.83 27.32
CA ASN A 310 23.57 9.91 26.78
C ASN A 310 23.37 8.64 25.94
N PRO A 311 22.44 7.74 26.30
CA PRO A 311 22.07 6.66 25.41
C PRO A 311 21.59 7.29 24.10
N VAL A 312 22.10 6.81 22.98
CA VAL A 312 21.55 7.14 21.67
C VAL A 312 20.07 6.74 21.72
N HIS A 313 19.19 7.73 21.84
CA HIS A 313 17.76 7.47 21.88
C HIS A 313 17.31 7.08 20.48
N GLU A 314 16.66 5.92 20.36
CA GLU A 314 15.94 5.56 19.15
C GLU A 314 14.93 6.66 18.82
N ILE A 315 14.91 7.08 17.55
CA ILE A 315 14.04 8.17 17.11
C ILE A 315 12.59 7.71 17.27
N PRO A 316 11.75 8.44 18.03
CA PRO A 316 10.38 8.01 18.27
C PRO A 316 9.56 8.06 16.98
N PRO A 317 8.59 7.14 16.78
CA PRO A 317 7.67 7.19 15.64
C PRO A 317 6.81 8.47 15.65
N LEU A 318 6.38 8.94 14.46
CA LEU A 318 5.59 10.18 14.26
C LEU A 318 4.51 10.44 15.33
N ASN A 319 3.77 9.41 15.72
CA ASN A 319 2.67 9.49 16.67
C ASN A 319 3.08 9.90 18.09
N LYS A 320 4.37 9.80 18.43
CA LYS A 320 4.96 10.24 19.71
C LYS A 320 5.47 11.68 19.66
N TRP A 321 5.58 12.31 18.49
CA TRP A 321 5.98 13.72 18.34
C TRP A 321 4.87 14.73 18.69
N ARG A 322 3.78 14.28 19.33
CA ARG A 322 2.56 15.09 19.56
C ARG A 322 2.78 16.30 20.48
N ARG A 323 3.79 16.29 21.35
CA ARG A 323 4.11 17.40 22.26
C ARG A 323 5.59 17.70 22.23
N CYS A 324 5.96 18.76 21.50
CA CYS A 324 7.36 19.17 21.45
C CYS A 324 7.93 19.45 22.85
N SER A 325 7.13 20.01 23.77
CA SER A 325 7.55 20.34 25.14
C SER A 325 8.27 19.21 25.88
N ASP A 326 7.91 17.97 25.58
CA ASP A 326 8.45 16.78 26.27
C ASP A 326 9.81 16.35 25.69
N MET A 327 10.18 16.93 24.54
CA MET A 327 11.39 16.63 23.78
C MET A 327 12.38 17.80 23.71
N GLU A 328 12.06 18.96 24.28
CA GLU A 328 12.95 20.14 24.28
C GLU A 328 14.36 19.77 24.76
N GLY A 329 15.36 20.10 23.95
CA GLY A 329 16.77 19.82 24.25
C GLY A 329 17.20 18.35 24.12
N GLN A 330 16.29 17.44 23.74
CA GLN A 330 16.67 16.06 23.43
C GLN A 330 17.53 16.00 22.17
N GLU A 331 18.36 14.96 22.11
CA GLU A 331 19.35 14.76 21.06
C GLU A 331 19.08 13.46 20.33
N TYR A 332 19.12 13.52 19.00
CA TYR A 332 18.92 12.39 18.10
C TYR A 332 20.09 12.30 17.13
N THR A 333 20.68 11.13 16.99
CA THR A 333 21.77 10.93 16.02
C THR A 333 21.26 10.14 14.82
N VAL A 334 21.38 10.72 13.64
CA VAL A 334 20.95 10.14 12.37
C VAL A 334 22.12 10.22 11.41
N MET A 335 22.56 9.08 10.88
CA MET A 335 23.68 9.02 9.93
C MET A 335 24.96 9.72 10.42
N GLY A 336 25.23 9.63 11.72
CA GLY A 336 26.40 10.27 12.36
C GLY A 336 26.22 11.77 12.65
N VAL A 337 25.09 12.38 12.32
CA VAL A 337 24.78 13.77 12.64
C VAL A 337 23.86 13.83 13.85
N THR A 338 24.26 14.56 14.90
CA THR A 338 23.45 14.76 16.11
C THR A 338 22.63 16.03 16.00
N TYR A 339 21.31 15.89 16.03
CA TYR A 339 20.32 16.96 16.03
C TYR A 339 19.81 17.23 17.44
N THR A 340 19.61 18.49 17.78
CA THR A 340 18.93 18.91 19.02
C THR A 340 17.55 19.48 18.71
N VAL A 341 16.55 19.11 19.53
CA VAL A 341 15.17 19.60 19.41
C VAL A 341 15.03 20.97 20.07
N PHE A 342 14.39 21.90 19.34
CA PHE A 342 14.07 23.25 19.79
C PHE A 342 12.60 23.60 19.52
N CYS A 343 11.80 23.70 20.56
CA CYS A 343 10.36 23.88 20.53
C CYS A 343 9.96 25.35 20.46
N GLY A 344 9.10 25.69 19.49
CA GLY A 344 8.67 27.07 19.26
C GLY A 344 9.81 27.99 18.80
N MET A 345 10.95 27.44 18.40
CA MET A 345 12.10 28.17 17.92
C MET A 345 12.52 27.64 16.54
N HIS A 346 12.93 28.54 15.64
CA HIS A 346 13.47 28.14 14.35
C HIS A 346 14.52 29.11 13.81
N PRO A 347 15.45 28.66 12.95
CA PRO A 347 16.37 29.56 12.25
C PRO A 347 15.59 30.61 11.42
N PRO A 348 16.07 31.85 11.32
CA PRO A 348 15.41 32.90 10.54
C PRO A 348 15.11 32.41 9.10
N PRO A 349 13.98 32.81 8.51
CA PRO A 349 13.73 32.54 7.11
C PRO A 349 14.43 33.61 6.26
N ARG A 350 15.44 33.27 5.44
CA ARG A 350 15.63 34.02 4.19
C ARG A 350 14.56 33.63 3.20
N SER A 351 14.31 34.55 2.27
CA SER A 351 13.45 34.43 1.10
C SER A 351 13.29 32.97 0.69
N GLN A 352 12.11 32.40 0.94
CA GLN A 352 11.75 31.05 0.55
C GLN A 352 12.06 30.89 -0.94
N VAL A 353 13.20 30.28 -1.26
CA VAL A 353 13.44 29.84 -2.62
C VAL A 353 12.42 28.74 -2.83
N ASN A 354 11.51 28.95 -3.80
CA ASN A 354 10.33 28.16 -4.19
C ASN A 354 10.56 26.64 -4.35
N GLN A 355 11.02 25.95 -3.32
CA GLN A 355 11.31 24.53 -3.38
C GLN A 355 10.20 23.76 -2.66
N ARG A 356 9.75 22.69 -3.34
CA ARG A 356 8.69 21.71 -3.02
C ARG A 356 8.89 20.97 -1.67
N ASN A 357 9.31 21.66 -0.61
CA ASN A 357 9.85 21.02 0.59
C ASN A 357 8.82 20.90 1.71
N ASP A 358 7.53 21.14 1.46
CA ASP A 358 6.48 20.92 2.45
C ASP A 358 6.01 19.46 2.38
N TRP A 359 6.74 18.58 3.06
CA TRP A 359 6.47 17.16 3.07
C TRP A 359 5.37 16.86 4.09
N THR A 360 4.13 16.68 3.62
CA THR A 360 3.00 16.31 4.49
C THR A 360 3.07 14.83 4.87
N GLY A 361 2.87 14.51 6.15
CA GLY A 361 2.83 13.12 6.65
C GLY A 361 4.19 12.42 6.72
N VAL A 362 5.29 13.15 6.57
CA VAL A 362 6.64 12.58 6.55
C VAL A 362 7.26 12.54 7.94
N ASP A 363 7.93 11.41 8.22
CA ASP A 363 8.60 11.14 9.49
C ASP A 363 9.82 12.06 9.72
N PRO A 364 9.95 12.72 10.88
CA PRO A 364 11.11 13.54 11.22
C PRO A 364 12.44 12.80 11.07
N SER A 365 12.48 11.49 11.31
CA SER A 365 13.67 10.66 11.10
C SER A 365 14.14 10.68 9.66
N PHE A 366 13.19 10.56 8.73
CA PHE A 366 13.48 10.66 7.30
C PHE A 366 14.00 12.06 6.95
N MET A 367 13.41 13.12 7.49
CA MET A 367 13.86 14.48 7.20
C MET A 367 15.23 14.81 7.82
N MET A 368 15.52 14.28 9.02
CA MET A 368 16.87 14.36 9.60
C MET A 368 17.88 13.63 8.72
N ALA A 369 17.56 12.42 8.26
CA ALA A 369 18.43 11.67 7.35
C ALA A 369 18.63 12.41 6.01
N MET A 370 17.55 12.96 5.43
CA MET A 370 17.62 13.80 4.23
C MET A 370 18.55 14.99 4.47
N CYS A 371 18.38 15.71 5.58
CA CYS A 371 19.26 16.81 5.95
C CYS A 371 20.71 16.36 6.10
N SER A 372 20.95 15.20 6.71
CA SER A 372 22.29 14.63 6.91
C SER A 372 23.00 14.35 5.57
N THR A 373 22.23 14.05 4.52
CA THR A 373 22.73 13.76 3.17
C THR A 373 22.79 14.97 2.24
N THR A 374 22.23 16.11 2.66
CA THR A 374 22.13 17.30 1.83
C THR A 374 23.17 18.32 2.31
N PRO A 375 24.23 18.61 1.55
CA PRO A 375 25.39 19.37 2.04
C PRO A 375 25.09 20.77 2.56
N ASP A 376 24.08 21.43 1.99
CA ASP A 376 23.64 22.77 2.38
C ASP A 376 22.57 22.75 3.48
N CYS A 377 22.03 21.58 3.86
CA CYS A 377 21.03 21.50 4.91
C CYS A 377 21.64 21.75 6.29
N GLN A 378 20.99 22.60 7.05
CA GLN A 378 21.40 23.06 8.37
C GLN A 378 20.34 22.82 9.45
N GLY A 379 19.26 22.11 9.12
CA GLY A 379 18.22 21.75 10.07
C GLY A 379 16.92 21.31 9.42
N VAL A 380 15.97 20.92 10.27
CA VAL A 380 14.63 20.51 9.85
C VAL A 380 13.61 21.28 10.69
N LYS A 381 12.67 21.95 10.03
CA LYS A 381 11.46 22.49 10.66
C LYS A 381 10.37 21.44 10.63
N VAL A 382 9.73 21.19 11.76
CA VAL A 382 8.71 20.15 11.92
C VAL A 382 7.44 20.78 12.49
N ARG A 383 6.29 20.29 12.02
CA ARG A 383 4.95 20.54 12.56
C ARG A 383 4.19 19.21 12.67
N GLN A 384 3.00 19.22 13.26
CA GLN A 384 2.21 17.99 13.49
C GLN A 384 2.05 17.08 12.27
N ASN A 385 1.85 17.65 11.07
CA ASN A 385 1.55 16.90 9.86
C ASN A 385 2.59 17.10 8.75
N GLY A 386 3.81 17.56 9.07
CA GLY A 386 4.83 17.69 8.04
C GLY A 386 6.13 18.30 8.52
N ALA A 387 7.10 18.31 7.62
CA ALA A 387 8.43 18.81 7.91
C ALA A 387 9.10 19.39 6.65
N GLN A 388 10.08 20.26 6.87
CA GLN A 388 10.78 21.02 5.83
C GLN A 388 12.27 21.09 6.18
N LEU A 389 13.14 20.97 5.17
CA LEU A 389 14.57 21.23 5.35
C LEU A 389 14.83 22.74 5.48
N THR A 390 15.82 23.09 6.29
CA THR A 390 16.30 24.47 6.45
C THR A 390 17.77 24.52 6.06
N TYR A 391 18.14 25.51 5.26
CA TYR A 391 19.52 25.68 4.78
C TYR A 391 20.29 26.75 5.58
N GLU A 392 19.67 27.32 6.61
CA GLU A 392 20.29 28.30 7.49
C GLU A 392 20.62 27.66 8.83
N HIS A 393 21.89 27.78 9.22
CA HIS A 393 22.36 27.30 10.50
C HIS A 393 22.25 28.41 11.54
N GLU A 394 21.51 28.14 12.61
CA GLU A 394 21.51 28.95 13.82
C GLU A 394 21.37 28.01 15.02
N PHE A 395 22.42 27.88 15.83
CA PHE A 395 22.45 26.98 16.98
C PHE A 395 22.88 27.72 18.27
N PRO A 396 22.02 27.79 19.31
CA PRO A 396 20.59 27.48 19.27
C PRO A 396 19.83 28.50 18.40
N PRO A 397 18.70 28.12 17.79
CA PRO A 397 17.85 29.07 17.07
C PRO A 397 17.32 30.15 18.01
N SER A 398 17.37 31.42 17.60
CA SER A 398 16.99 32.55 18.47
C SER A 398 15.57 33.07 18.21
N ASN A 399 15.03 32.83 17.01
CA ASN A 399 13.69 33.30 16.66
C ASN A 399 12.62 32.43 17.30
N ARG A 400 11.95 33.00 18.32
CA ARG A 400 10.71 32.44 18.87
C ARG A 400 9.56 32.71 17.93
N VAL A 401 8.78 31.68 17.65
CA VAL A 401 7.60 31.78 16.81
C VAL A 401 6.41 31.24 17.58
N HIS A 402 5.31 31.99 17.63
CA HIS A 402 4.04 31.56 18.22
C HIS A 402 3.32 30.48 17.41
N SER A 403 4.07 29.65 16.70
CA SER A 403 3.54 28.65 15.78
C SER A 403 3.66 27.26 16.36
N THR A 404 2.92 26.32 15.79
CA THR A 404 3.03 24.89 16.07
C THR A 404 4.30 24.26 15.48
N TRP A 405 5.28 25.06 15.07
CA TRP A 405 6.54 24.58 14.53
C TRP A 405 7.60 24.43 15.63
N TRP A 406 8.46 23.46 15.43
CA TRP A 406 9.69 23.27 16.17
C TRP A 406 10.81 22.89 15.20
N SER A 407 12.05 22.93 15.67
CA SER A 407 13.23 22.68 14.83
C SER A 407 14.08 21.56 15.38
N LEU A 408 14.70 20.81 14.47
CA LEU A 408 15.78 19.87 14.71
C LEU A 408 17.02 20.49 14.07
N VAL A 409 17.95 20.99 14.88
CA VAL A 409 19.15 21.66 14.39
C VAL A 409 20.37 20.80 14.71
N PRO A 410 21.23 20.47 13.74
CA PRO A 410 22.53 19.86 13.98
C PRO A 410 23.31 20.63 15.04
N LYS A 411 23.98 19.94 15.96
CA LYS A 411 24.86 20.57 16.96
C LYS A 411 26.04 21.32 16.33
N GLU A 412 26.53 20.78 15.23
CA GLU A 412 27.62 21.34 14.46
C GLU A 412 27.10 21.65 13.05
N PRO A 413 27.43 22.82 12.47
CA PRO A 413 27.04 23.12 11.11
C PRO A 413 27.60 22.08 10.15
N HIS A 414 26.82 21.77 9.10
CA HIS A 414 27.30 20.92 8.00
C HIS A 414 28.43 21.68 7.29
N THR A 415 29.66 21.45 7.73
CA THR A 415 30.88 22.06 7.17
C THR A 415 31.51 21.10 6.19
N GLY A 416 30.76 20.72 5.13
CA GLY A 416 31.25 19.88 4.03
C GLY A 416 32.06 18.65 4.47
N SER A 417 31.73 18.08 5.64
CA SER A 417 32.63 17.15 6.33
C SER A 417 32.83 15.88 5.52
N ALA A 418 33.98 15.23 5.70
CA ALA A 418 34.35 13.98 5.05
C ALA A 418 33.41 12.78 5.39
N ASN A 419 32.46 12.98 6.31
CA ASN A 419 31.39 12.03 6.63
C ASN A 419 30.06 12.37 5.94
N ALA A 420 30.01 13.42 5.11
CA ALA A 420 28.94 13.61 4.17
C ALA A 420 28.85 12.32 3.36
N VAL A 421 27.73 11.64 3.49
CA VAL A 421 27.25 10.67 2.50
C VAL A 421 27.67 11.24 1.15
N SER A 422 28.56 10.53 0.46
CA SER A 422 29.10 10.95 -0.85
C SER A 422 27.97 11.56 -1.64
N ASP A 423 28.12 12.79 -2.14
CA ASP A 423 27.04 13.49 -2.84
C ASP A 423 26.48 12.60 -3.95
N ILE A 424 25.42 11.88 -3.62
CA ILE A 424 24.81 10.86 -4.47
C ILE A 424 24.32 11.56 -5.74
N ARG A 425 23.96 12.84 -5.62
CA ARG A 425 23.52 13.67 -6.74
C ARG A 425 24.64 13.90 -7.73
N GLY A 426 25.81 14.34 -7.29
CA GLY A 426 26.95 14.57 -8.18
C GLY A 426 27.44 13.30 -8.89
N GLN A 427 27.41 12.15 -8.18
CA GLN A 427 27.94 10.89 -8.69
C GLN A 427 26.97 10.16 -9.64
N VAL A 428 25.68 10.11 -9.26
CA VAL A 428 24.73 9.15 -9.84
C VAL A 428 23.63 9.83 -10.62
N MET A 429 23.36 11.12 -10.37
CA MET A 429 22.24 11.84 -10.99
C MET A 429 22.69 12.89 -12.01
N ASP A 430 21.87 13.12 -13.03
CA ASP A 430 21.97 14.27 -13.94
C ASP A 430 21.46 15.56 -13.27
N ASP A 431 21.58 16.70 -13.96
CA ASP A 431 21.13 18.00 -13.46
C ASP A 431 19.62 18.04 -13.19
N GLU A 432 18.86 17.12 -13.80
CA GLU A 432 17.42 16.96 -13.67
C GLU A 432 17.02 16.01 -12.52
N GLY A 433 18.00 15.41 -11.83
CA GLY A 433 17.79 14.51 -10.70
C GLY A 433 17.42 13.08 -11.10
N ARG A 434 17.65 12.70 -12.36
CA ARG A 434 17.46 11.32 -12.86
C ARG A 434 18.77 10.56 -12.76
N VAL A 435 18.69 9.26 -12.53
CA VAL A 435 19.87 8.39 -12.52
C VAL A 435 20.51 8.38 -13.90
N LYS A 436 21.83 8.55 -13.96
CA LYS A 436 22.71 8.52 -15.15
C LYS A 436 22.85 7.11 -15.74
N CYS A 437 21.73 6.44 -15.99
CA CYS A 437 21.75 5.13 -16.63
C CYS A 437 22.08 5.29 -18.12
N PRO A 438 22.98 4.47 -18.69
CA PRO A 438 23.60 3.26 -18.10
C PRO A 438 24.99 3.48 -17.47
N GLU A 439 25.50 4.71 -17.35
CA GLU A 439 26.89 4.99 -16.97
C GLU A 439 27.30 4.48 -15.57
N VAL A 440 26.32 4.37 -14.67
CA VAL A 440 26.50 3.97 -13.27
C VAL A 440 25.99 2.55 -12.98
N ASP A 441 25.79 1.74 -14.02
CA ASP A 441 25.38 0.35 -13.86
C ASP A 441 26.46 -0.49 -13.17
N GLY A 442 26.08 -1.21 -12.11
CA GLY A 442 26.98 -2.00 -11.28
C GLY A 442 27.70 -1.23 -10.18
N ASP A 443 27.60 0.11 -10.14
CA ASP A 443 28.28 0.93 -9.14
C ASP A 443 27.76 0.67 -7.72
N ILE A 444 28.67 0.75 -6.74
CA ILE A 444 28.34 0.65 -5.32
C ILE A 444 28.24 2.05 -4.71
N ILE A 445 27.03 2.41 -4.30
CA ILE A 445 26.70 3.69 -3.68
C ILE A 445 26.65 3.51 -2.17
N LYS A 446 27.38 4.35 -1.44
CA LYS A 446 27.41 4.30 0.02
C LYS A 446 26.53 5.39 0.63
N LEU A 447 25.68 4.97 1.57
CA LEU A 447 24.78 5.81 2.34
C LEU A 447 24.97 5.53 3.83
N GLY A 448 25.82 6.32 4.49
CA GLY A 448 26.27 6.04 5.85
C GLY A 448 27.07 4.73 5.88
N GLU A 449 26.66 3.79 6.72
CA GLU A 449 27.27 2.45 6.83
C GLU A 449 26.73 1.46 5.79
N GLN A 450 25.65 1.81 5.08
CA GLN A 450 25.02 0.94 4.08
C GLN A 450 25.64 1.15 2.70
N ALA A 451 25.71 0.08 1.92
CA ALA A 451 26.23 0.09 0.56
C ALA A 451 25.22 -0.59 -0.38
N TYR A 452 24.86 0.09 -1.46
CA TYR A 452 23.85 -0.32 -2.43
C TYR A 452 24.50 -0.52 -3.81
N GLN A 453 24.27 -1.67 -4.43
CA GLN A 453 24.64 -1.93 -5.82
C GLN A 453 23.52 -1.42 -6.73
N LEU A 454 23.86 -0.50 -7.62
CA LEU A 454 22.95 0.04 -8.62
C LEU A 454 22.91 -0.87 -9.85
N ASN A 455 21.71 -1.14 -10.36
CA ASN A 455 21.46 -1.89 -11.58
C ASN A 455 20.53 -1.05 -12.46
N CYS A 456 21.00 -0.67 -13.64
CA CYS A 456 20.32 0.17 -14.62
C CYS A 456 19.57 -0.65 -15.66
N ASN A 457 18.45 -0.12 -16.15
CA ASN A 457 17.56 -0.78 -17.11
C ASN A 457 17.11 -2.19 -16.65
N LYS A 458 16.92 -2.32 -15.34
CA LYS A 458 16.49 -3.56 -14.67
C LYS A 458 15.27 -3.26 -13.80
N SER A 459 14.50 -4.30 -13.52
CA SER A 459 13.34 -4.27 -12.62
C SER A 459 13.34 -5.56 -11.81
N LEU A 460 12.92 -5.51 -10.55
CA LEU A 460 12.75 -6.74 -9.74
C LEU A 460 11.50 -7.52 -10.19
N LYS A 461 11.28 -8.78 -9.80
CA LYS A 461 9.95 -9.39 -10.01
C LYS A 461 8.87 -8.75 -9.11
N PRO A 462 7.58 -8.73 -9.50
CA PRO A 462 6.53 -7.90 -8.89
C PRO A 462 6.24 -8.12 -7.39
N GLN A 463 6.61 -9.26 -6.83
CA GLN A 463 5.99 -9.75 -5.58
C GLN A 463 6.47 -9.08 -4.27
N ARG A 464 7.37 -8.09 -4.28
CA ARG A 464 8.06 -7.66 -3.04
C ARG A 464 8.40 -6.16 -2.96
N ARG A 465 7.48 -5.31 -3.42
CA ARG A 465 7.69 -3.85 -3.47
C ARG A 465 6.61 -3.12 -2.72
N LYS A 466 6.98 -2.02 -2.06
CA LYS A 466 6.04 -1.08 -1.45
C LYS A 466 6.30 0.30 -2.03
N SER A 467 5.33 0.82 -2.79
CA SER A 467 5.41 2.18 -3.31
C SER A 467 5.48 3.21 -2.17
N VAL A 468 6.28 4.26 -2.36
CA VAL A 468 6.43 5.38 -1.43
C VAL A 468 5.83 6.63 -2.08
N PRO A 469 4.60 7.01 -1.69
CA PRO A 469 3.97 8.21 -2.21
C PRO A 469 4.84 9.46 -1.98
N GLY A 470 4.91 10.32 -3.00
CA GLY A 470 5.57 11.63 -2.90
C GLY A 470 7.09 11.62 -3.03
N VAL A 471 7.74 10.45 -3.00
CA VAL A 471 9.19 10.33 -3.22
C VAL A 471 9.45 10.03 -4.69
N ARG A 472 10.28 10.84 -5.33
CA ARG A 472 10.57 10.70 -6.78
C ARG A 472 12.06 10.69 -7.10
N LEU A 473 12.88 11.32 -6.26
CA LEU A 473 14.31 11.40 -6.52
C LEU A 473 15.02 10.15 -5.99
N PHE A 474 16.07 9.75 -6.69
CA PHE A 474 16.86 8.56 -6.35
C PHE A 474 17.46 8.63 -4.93
N ASN A 475 17.99 9.79 -4.54
CA ASN A 475 18.53 10.01 -3.20
C ASN A 475 17.45 9.93 -2.11
N GLU A 476 16.27 10.51 -2.38
CA GLU A 476 15.14 10.43 -1.46
C GLU A 476 14.69 8.98 -1.25
N CYS A 477 14.70 8.16 -2.31
CA CYS A 477 14.43 6.72 -2.21
C CYS A 477 15.43 6.03 -1.29
N LEU A 478 16.73 6.19 -1.54
CA LEU A 478 17.76 5.53 -0.76
C LEU A 478 17.70 5.95 0.71
N VAL A 479 17.53 7.24 0.99
CA VAL A 479 17.36 7.75 2.36
C VAL A 479 16.12 7.13 3.01
N ARG A 480 15.02 7.00 2.25
CA ARG A 480 13.80 6.36 2.75
C ARG A 480 14.05 4.89 3.11
N CYS A 481 14.80 4.19 2.28
CA CYS A 481 15.19 2.81 2.57
C CYS A 481 16.08 2.70 3.80
N PHE A 482 17.09 3.56 3.91
CA PHE A 482 18.03 3.59 5.05
C PHE A 482 17.30 3.71 6.40
N VAL A 483 16.29 4.58 6.49
CA VAL A 483 15.50 4.76 7.73
C VAL A 483 14.34 3.76 7.89
N SER A 484 14.04 2.96 6.86
CA SER A 484 12.94 1.98 6.89
C SER A 484 13.46 0.63 7.35
N LYS A 485 13.04 0.19 8.54
CA LYS A 485 13.44 -1.10 9.09
C LYS A 485 13.11 -2.25 8.13
N GLY A 486 14.12 -3.05 7.79
CA GLY A 486 13.97 -4.20 6.89
C GLY A 486 13.94 -3.85 5.41
N CYS A 487 14.17 -2.59 5.02
CA CYS A 487 14.37 -2.25 3.62
C CYS A 487 15.75 -2.76 3.15
N GLN A 488 15.73 -3.53 2.06
CA GLN A 488 16.90 -4.13 1.42
C GLN A 488 17.28 -3.44 0.11
N GLY A 489 16.46 -2.51 -0.38
CA GLY A 489 16.73 -1.84 -1.64
C GLY A 489 15.59 -0.96 -2.09
N VAL A 490 15.83 -0.29 -3.21
CA VAL A 490 14.89 0.65 -3.83
C VAL A 490 14.85 0.45 -5.33
N MET A 491 13.79 0.91 -5.95
CA MET A 491 13.63 0.89 -7.39
C MET A 491 12.82 2.11 -7.85
N GLY A 492 13.15 2.62 -9.02
CA GLY A 492 12.49 3.77 -9.64
C GLY A 492 11.51 3.38 -10.75
N ASP A 493 10.24 3.11 -10.43
CA ASP A 493 9.19 2.74 -11.40
C ASP A 493 8.03 3.75 -11.40
N ASN A 494 8.13 4.81 -12.23
CA ASN A 494 7.20 5.97 -12.20
C ASN A 494 7.10 6.67 -10.82
N GLY A 495 8.06 6.43 -9.94
CA GLY A 495 8.07 6.87 -8.56
C GLY A 495 9.14 6.11 -7.79
N CYS A 496 8.95 6.00 -6.48
CA CYS A 496 9.86 5.29 -5.60
C CYS A 496 9.19 4.04 -5.01
N SER A 497 9.86 2.90 -5.08
CA SER A 497 9.41 1.65 -4.47
C SER A 497 10.49 1.08 -3.54
N LEU A 498 10.13 0.74 -2.31
CA LEU A 498 11.02 0.06 -1.34
C LEU A 498 10.89 -1.45 -1.47
N ILE A 499 12.01 -2.15 -1.33
CA ILE A 499 12.12 -3.61 -1.41
C ILE A 499 12.41 -4.14 0.01
N HIS A 500 11.55 -5.02 0.54
CA HIS A 500 11.61 -5.47 1.96
C HIS A 500 11.82 -6.99 2.13
N SER A 501 12.54 -7.66 1.22
CA SER A 501 12.57 -9.13 1.18
C SER A 501 13.26 -9.80 2.38
N TYR A 502 12.88 -11.05 2.69
CA TYR A 502 13.28 -11.81 3.89
C TYR A 502 14.40 -12.84 3.65
N HIS A 503 14.99 -12.84 2.46
CA HIS A 503 16.18 -13.65 2.18
C HIS A 503 17.38 -12.71 2.19
N ALA A 504 18.42 -13.08 2.94
CA ALA A 504 19.72 -12.43 2.79
C ALA A 504 20.12 -12.66 1.32
N PHE A 505 20.04 -11.60 0.51
CA PHE A 505 20.58 -11.68 -0.83
C PHE A 505 22.07 -12.03 -0.71
N PRO A 506 22.61 -12.87 -1.62
CA PRO A 506 24.06 -12.93 -1.78
C PRO A 506 24.62 -11.52 -2.03
N ARG A 507 25.95 -11.33 -1.91
CA ARG A 507 26.60 -10.01 -2.01
C ARG A 507 26.24 -9.20 -3.26
N GLU A 508 25.71 -9.87 -4.29
CA GLU A 508 25.22 -9.31 -5.54
C GLU A 508 23.76 -9.72 -5.75
N THR A 509 22.99 -8.85 -6.41
CA THR A 509 21.59 -9.17 -6.75
C THR A 509 21.57 -10.25 -7.82
N PRO A 510 20.96 -11.43 -7.60
CA PRO A 510 20.90 -12.48 -8.59
C PRO A 510 20.26 -11.99 -9.90
N GLU A 511 20.92 -12.23 -11.03
CA GLU A 511 20.42 -11.79 -12.34
C GLU A 511 19.05 -12.42 -12.66
N GLU A 512 18.77 -13.62 -12.14
CA GLU A 512 17.47 -14.30 -12.23
C GLU A 512 16.31 -13.57 -11.55
N ASP A 513 16.59 -12.70 -10.58
CA ASP A 513 15.57 -11.89 -9.89
C ASP A 513 15.31 -10.55 -10.59
N LEU A 514 16.17 -10.20 -11.55
CA LEU A 514 16.07 -9.02 -12.38
C LEU A 514 15.43 -9.35 -13.73
N THR A 515 14.50 -8.52 -14.17
CA THR A 515 13.97 -8.50 -15.53
C THR A 515 14.46 -7.24 -16.23
N ASN A 516 14.64 -7.28 -17.54
CA ASN A 516 14.91 -6.06 -18.32
C ASN A 516 13.70 -5.11 -18.21
N GLY A 517 13.95 -3.82 -18.06
CA GLY A 517 12.92 -2.79 -17.98
C GLY A 517 13.51 -1.38 -18.06
N ASP A 518 12.67 -0.35 -18.10
CA ASP A 518 13.11 1.05 -18.22
C ASP A 518 13.38 1.73 -16.86
N SER A 519 13.75 0.92 -15.86
CA SER A 519 13.88 1.33 -14.46
C SER A 519 15.30 1.11 -13.95
N TRP A 520 15.60 1.66 -12.77
CA TRP A 520 16.81 1.38 -12.01
C TRP A 520 16.45 0.71 -10.68
N VAL A 521 17.33 -0.16 -10.19
CA VAL A 521 17.20 -0.85 -8.91
C VAL A 521 18.50 -0.66 -8.13
N ALA A 522 18.43 -0.24 -6.87
CA ALA A 522 19.58 -0.20 -5.97
C ALA A 522 19.36 -1.14 -4.78
N MET A 523 20.18 -2.19 -4.67
CA MET A 523 20.04 -3.25 -3.67
C MET A 523 21.18 -3.22 -2.67
N LEU A 524 20.88 -3.45 -1.40
CA LEU A 524 21.85 -3.50 -0.32
C LEU A 524 22.82 -4.69 -0.54
N THR A 525 24.12 -4.42 -0.55
CA THR A 525 25.20 -5.40 -0.81
C THR A 525 25.65 -6.16 0.44
N VAL A 526 25.29 -5.67 1.62
CA VAL A 526 25.65 -6.26 2.92
C VAL A 526 24.39 -6.28 3.78
N ALA A 527 23.92 -7.48 4.12
CA ALA A 527 22.76 -7.65 5.00
C ALA A 527 23.06 -7.04 6.39
N GLN A 528 22.12 -6.24 6.90
CA GLN A 528 22.12 -5.71 8.28
C GLN A 528 21.79 -6.79 9.31
#